data_AF-A0A1V6ISR0-F1
#
_entry.id   AF-A0A1V6ISR0-F1
#
_cell.length_a   1.000
_cell.length_b   1.000
_cell.length_c   1.000
_cell.angle_alpha   90.00
_cell.angle_beta   90.00
_cell.angle_gamma   90.00
#
_symmetry.space_group_name_H-M   'P 1'
#
loop_
_entity.id
_entity.type
_entity.pdbx_description
1 polymer ?
#
loop_
_entity_poly.entity_id
_entity_poly.type
_entity_poly.pdbx_seq_one_letter_code
_entity_poly.pdbx_strand_id
1 'polypeptide(L)'
;MITLKYTQSNSVCYVQDGQVIGVGAGQQSRIHCTRLAGQKADNWQLRHMPKVLNLPFRDDVAKPNRDNAIDVYLGETPEDVIGDDVWGQTFTKQPKSLTRVQKQKWLSKVTGVCLGSDAFFPFGDNIERARRSGVTAIVEPGGSIRDQQVIDTCNKYRIVMAFCGLRLFHH
;
A
#
# COMPACT_ATOMS: atom_id res chain seq x y z
N MET A 1 -2.52 -15.11 1.93
CA MET A 1 -1.81 -16.03 2.85
C MET A 1 -0.57 -16.67 2.24
N ILE A 2 -0.63 -17.22 1.01
CA ILE A 2 0.55 -17.86 0.37
C ILE A 2 1.77 -16.92 0.30
N THR A 3 1.61 -15.68 -0.17
CA THR A 3 2.71 -14.70 -0.21
C THR A 3 3.38 -14.53 1.16
N LEU A 4 2.59 -14.41 2.23
CA LEU A 4 3.10 -14.22 3.59
C LEU A 4 3.90 -15.41 4.09
N LYS A 5 3.48 -16.64 3.76
CA LYS A 5 4.20 -17.87 4.11
C LYS A 5 5.65 -17.89 3.61
N TYR A 6 5.93 -17.18 2.52
CA TYR A 6 7.25 -17.11 1.89
C TYR A 6 7.85 -15.69 1.93
N THR A 7 7.33 -14.81 2.80
CA THR A 7 7.87 -13.47 3.00
C THR A 7 8.59 -13.40 4.33
N GLN A 8 9.84 -12.92 4.32
CA GLN A 8 10.65 -12.70 5.52
C GLN A 8 9.87 -11.92 6.59
N SER A 9 9.83 -12.47 7.80
CA SER A 9 9.01 -11.96 8.89
C SER A 9 9.62 -10.77 9.63
N ASN A 10 8.80 -9.89 10.23
CA ASN A 10 7.34 -9.91 10.18
C ASN A 10 6.81 -9.35 8.85
N SER A 11 5.73 -9.95 8.35
CA SER A 11 5.13 -9.60 7.07
C SER A 11 3.63 -9.30 7.13
N VAL A 12 3.22 -8.34 6.29
CA VAL A 12 1.83 -7.91 6.07
C VAL A 12 1.66 -7.69 4.57
N CYS A 13 0.53 -8.15 4.01
CA CYS A 13 0.30 -8.17 2.57
C CYS A 13 -1.10 -7.64 2.26
N TYR A 14 -1.18 -6.69 1.33
CA TYR A 14 -2.40 -6.15 0.72
C TYR A 14 -2.55 -6.75 -0.67
N VAL A 15 -3.74 -7.25 -0.97
CA VAL A 15 -4.07 -7.98 -2.20
C VAL A 15 -5.36 -7.43 -2.77
N GLN A 16 -5.43 -7.27 -4.09
CA GLN A 16 -6.63 -6.90 -4.82
C GLN A 16 -6.62 -7.61 -6.18
N ASP A 17 -7.78 -8.01 -6.68
CA ASP A 17 -7.96 -8.63 -8.01
C ASP A 17 -7.00 -9.81 -8.26
N GLY A 18 -6.80 -10.64 -7.23
CA GLY A 18 -5.96 -11.85 -7.32
C GLY A 18 -4.45 -11.60 -7.25
N GLN A 19 -3.99 -10.36 -7.05
CA GLN A 19 -2.58 -10.01 -7.02
C GLN A 19 -2.15 -9.18 -5.81
N VAL A 20 -0.87 -9.26 -5.47
CA VAL A 20 -0.25 -8.44 -4.42
C VAL A 20 -0.11 -7.01 -4.91
N ILE A 21 -0.67 -6.07 -4.16
CA ILE A 21 -0.54 -4.62 -4.44
C ILE A 21 0.39 -3.92 -3.43
N GLY A 22 0.65 -4.53 -2.27
CA GLY A 22 1.60 -4.02 -1.30
C GLY A 22 2.03 -5.09 -0.30
N VAL A 23 3.34 -5.23 -0.08
CA VAL A 23 3.89 -6.19 0.87
C VAL A 23 5.00 -5.57 1.72
N GLY A 24 4.90 -5.78 3.03
CA GLY A 24 5.94 -5.49 4.00
C GLY A 24 6.64 -6.78 4.40
N ALA A 25 7.96 -6.70 4.54
CA ALA A 25 8.83 -7.83 4.85
C ALA A 25 9.94 -7.38 5.81
N GLY A 26 10.39 -8.30 6.66
CA GLY A 26 11.53 -8.10 7.56
C GLY A 26 11.32 -7.02 8.63
N GLN A 27 10.08 -6.62 8.90
CA GLN A 27 9.80 -5.54 9.85
C GLN A 27 9.74 -6.08 11.27
N GLN A 28 10.19 -5.28 12.25
CA GLN A 28 10.16 -5.66 13.66
C GLN A 28 8.83 -5.31 14.33
N SER A 29 8.23 -4.18 13.95
CA SER A 29 6.96 -3.70 14.48
C SER A 29 5.80 -4.01 13.53
N ARG A 30 4.71 -4.58 14.08
CA ARG A 30 3.51 -4.95 13.32
C ARG A 30 2.87 -3.74 12.63
N ILE A 31 2.67 -2.65 13.36
CA ILE A 31 2.09 -1.42 12.80
C ILE A 31 3.01 -0.78 11.75
N HIS A 32 4.33 -0.86 11.91
CA HIS A 32 5.26 -0.38 10.88
C HIS A 32 5.17 -1.22 9.61
N CYS A 33 5.06 -2.54 9.74
CA CYS A 33 4.82 -3.43 8.61
C CYS A 33 3.51 -3.10 7.89
N THR A 34 2.42 -2.91 8.64
CA THR A 34 1.12 -2.51 8.09
C THR A 34 1.17 -1.17 7.36
N ARG A 35 1.89 -0.18 7.91
CA ARG A 35 2.07 1.14 7.28
C ARG A 35 2.88 1.06 5.99
N LEU A 36 4.00 0.32 6.01
CA LEU A 36 4.89 0.15 4.87
C LEU A 36 4.18 -0.62 3.73
N ALA A 37 3.53 -1.73 4.04
CA ALA A 37 2.76 -2.51 3.07
C ALA A 37 1.59 -1.69 2.50
N GLY A 38 0.89 -0.94 3.36
CA GLY A 38 -0.18 -0.04 2.94
C GLY A 38 0.32 1.10 2.05
N GLN A 39 1.49 1.67 2.32
CA GLN A 39 2.06 2.74 1.47
C GLN A 39 2.38 2.22 0.07
N LYS A 40 2.88 0.99 -0.03
CA LYS A 40 3.09 0.33 -1.33
C LYS A 40 1.77 0.12 -2.07
N ALA A 41 0.74 -0.33 -1.37
CA ALA A 41 -0.62 -0.47 -1.93
C ALA A 41 -1.17 0.88 -2.40
N ASP A 42 -1.00 1.95 -1.62
CA ASP A 42 -1.45 3.29 -1.99
C ASP A 42 -0.72 3.81 -3.24
N ASN A 43 0.60 3.60 -3.34
CA ASN A 43 1.37 3.96 -4.53
C ASN A 43 0.91 3.14 -5.76
N TRP A 44 0.64 1.85 -5.59
CA TRP A 44 0.06 1.02 -6.65
C TRP A 44 -1.28 1.59 -7.13
N GLN A 45 -2.16 2.00 -6.23
CA GLN A 45 -3.44 2.64 -6.61
C GLN A 45 -3.24 3.96 -7.34
N LEU A 46 -2.32 4.80 -6.87
CA LEU A 46 -2.05 6.11 -7.46
C LEU A 46 -1.48 6.00 -8.88
N ARG A 47 -0.74 4.93 -9.20
CA ARG A 47 -0.28 4.64 -10.58
C ARG A 47 -1.42 4.54 -11.59
N HIS A 48 -2.63 4.19 -11.14
CA HIS A 48 -3.84 4.08 -11.97
C HIS A 48 -4.62 5.40 -12.10
N MET A 49 -4.19 6.47 -11.42
CA MET A 49 -4.83 7.77 -11.53
C MET A 49 -4.67 8.32 -12.96
N PRO A 50 -5.73 8.87 -13.61
CA PRO A 50 -5.62 9.40 -14.97
C PRO A 50 -4.51 10.44 -15.16
N LYS A 51 -4.22 11.25 -14.12
CA LYS A 51 -3.13 12.22 -14.16
C LYS A 51 -1.74 11.56 -14.20
N VAL A 52 -1.59 10.36 -13.66
CA VAL A 52 -0.35 9.58 -13.66
C VAL A 52 -0.23 8.77 -14.95
N LEU A 53 -1.33 8.13 -15.38
CA LEU A 53 -1.38 7.40 -16.65
C LEU A 53 -1.09 8.29 -17.87
N ASN A 54 -1.49 9.57 -17.80
CA ASN A 54 -1.29 10.56 -18.86
C ASN A 54 -0.09 11.48 -18.59
N LEU A 55 0.90 11.03 -17.82
CA LEU A 55 2.14 11.79 -17.68
C LEU A 55 2.79 11.98 -19.07
N PRO A 56 3.22 13.21 -19.41
CA PRO A 56 3.67 13.56 -20.75
C PRO A 56 5.12 13.12 -20.97
N PHE A 57 5.38 11.82 -20.95
CA PHE A 57 6.71 11.26 -21.22
C PHE A 57 7.17 11.61 -22.63
N ARG A 58 8.48 11.82 -22.79
CA ARG A 58 9.09 11.87 -24.12
C ARG A 58 9.13 10.46 -24.73
N ASP A 59 9.04 10.38 -26.05
CA ASP A 59 8.99 9.11 -26.77
C ASP A 59 10.31 8.32 -26.70
N ASP A 60 11.44 9.01 -26.52
CA ASP A 60 12.79 8.44 -26.43
C ASP A 60 13.13 7.87 -25.03
N VAL A 61 12.30 8.10 -24.02
CA VAL A 61 12.54 7.59 -22.66
C VAL A 61 12.18 6.11 -22.58
N ALA A 62 13.17 5.27 -22.27
CA ALA A 62 13.00 3.83 -22.09
C ALA A 62 12.02 3.49 -20.95
N LYS A 63 11.29 2.39 -21.09
CA LYS A 63 10.28 1.95 -20.11
C LYS A 63 10.78 1.90 -18.65
N PRO A 64 11.98 1.35 -18.32
CA PRO A 64 12.47 1.34 -16.95
C PRO A 64 12.64 2.74 -16.34
N ASN A 65 13.06 3.72 -17.15
CA ASN A 65 13.22 5.10 -16.72
C ASN A 65 11.86 5.77 -16.49
N ARG A 66 10.85 5.44 -17.33
CA ARG A 66 9.46 5.89 -17.09
C ARG A 66 8.92 5.34 -15.78
N ASP A 67 9.13 4.05 -15.52
CA ASP A 67 8.69 3.41 -14.27
C ASP A 67 9.33 4.05 -13.04
N ASN A 68 10.65 4.31 -13.07
CA ASN A 68 11.35 5.00 -11.98
C ASN A 68 10.83 6.44 -11.78
N ALA A 69 10.64 7.18 -12.88
CA ALA A 69 10.09 8.53 -12.85
C ALA A 69 8.68 8.58 -12.22
N ILE A 70 7.83 7.58 -12.48
CA ILE A 70 6.51 7.48 -11.83
C ILE A 70 6.66 7.27 -10.33
N ASP A 71 7.58 6.41 -9.90
CA ASP A 71 7.78 6.14 -8.47
C ASP A 71 8.29 7.38 -7.72
N VAL A 72 9.24 8.11 -8.31
CA VAL A 72 9.73 9.40 -7.76
C VAL A 72 8.61 10.44 -7.74
N TYR A 73 7.86 10.58 -8.84
CA TYR A 73 6.73 11.50 -8.94
C TYR A 73 5.65 11.25 -7.86
N LEU A 74 5.41 9.99 -7.51
CA LEU A 74 4.45 9.60 -6.48
C LEU A 74 5.01 9.66 -5.06
N GLY A 75 6.33 9.69 -4.91
CA GLY A 75 7.07 9.68 -3.66
C GLY A 75 7.01 10.98 -2.86
N GLU A 76 8.00 11.14 -1.99
CA GLU A 76 8.15 12.30 -1.10
C GLU A 76 8.88 13.47 -1.76
N THR A 77 9.75 13.19 -2.75
CA THR A 77 10.58 14.17 -3.47
C THR A 77 10.26 14.21 -4.97
N PRO A 78 9.02 14.54 -5.38
CA PRO A 78 8.67 14.61 -6.79
C PRO A 78 9.53 15.60 -7.59
N GLU A 79 10.09 16.63 -6.94
CA GLU A 79 11.03 17.61 -7.50
C GLU A 79 12.25 16.96 -8.18
N ASP A 80 12.67 15.77 -7.76
CA ASP A 80 13.79 15.04 -8.37
C ASP A 80 13.50 14.65 -9.83
N VAL A 81 12.23 14.67 -10.26
CA VAL A 81 11.82 14.38 -11.64
C VAL A 81 11.00 15.49 -12.30
N ILE A 82 10.35 16.37 -11.53
CA ILE A 82 9.56 17.49 -12.09
C ILE A 82 10.15 18.87 -11.81
N GLY A 83 11.29 18.98 -11.12
CA GLY A 83 11.97 20.23 -10.85
C GLY A 83 12.41 20.94 -12.13
N ASP A 84 12.51 22.27 -12.07
CA ASP A 84 12.71 23.14 -13.23
C ASP A 84 13.94 22.75 -14.09
N ASP A 85 15.01 22.27 -13.45
CA ASP A 85 16.27 21.90 -14.09
C ASP A 85 16.30 20.47 -14.66
N VAL A 86 15.37 19.60 -14.25
CA VAL A 86 15.46 18.14 -14.53
C VAL A 86 14.28 17.59 -15.33
N TRP A 87 13.11 18.23 -15.29
CA TRP A 87 11.89 17.66 -15.89
C TRP A 87 12.01 17.39 -17.39
N GLY A 88 12.76 18.25 -18.11
CA GLY A 88 12.93 18.17 -19.57
C GLY A 88 13.70 16.92 -20.04
N GLN A 89 14.38 16.23 -19.14
CA GLN A 89 15.05 14.95 -19.41
C GLN A 89 14.05 13.80 -19.59
N THR A 90 12.88 13.90 -18.94
CA THR A 90 11.89 12.81 -18.87
C THR A 90 10.58 13.15 -19.59
N PHE A 91 10.15 14.41 -19.53
CA PHE A 91 8.82 14.83 -19.97
C PHE A 91 8.88 15.84 -21.12
N THR A 92 7.87 15.83 -22.00
CA THR A 92 7.67 16.83 -23.06
C THR A 92 7.12 18.15 -22.53
N LYS A 93 6.47 18.10 -21.37
CA LYS A 93 5.99 19.26 -20.61
C LYS A 93 6.11 18.98 -19.11
N GLN A 94 6.52 19.99 -18.34
CA GLN A 94 6.63 19.88 -16.88
C GLN A 94 5.28 19.46 -16.25
N PRO A 95 5.20 18.29 -15.60
CA PRO A 95 4.00 17.87 -14.90
C PRO A 95 3.82 18.64 -13.59
N LYS A 96 2.59 18.96 -13.23
CA LYS A 96 2.29 19.47 -11.88
C LYS A 96 2.28 18.32 -10.87
N SER A 97 2.92 18.50 -9.72
CA SER A 97 2.87 17.54 -8.61
C SER A 97 1.43 17.18 -8.19
N LEU A 98 1.26 16.00 -7.59
CA LEU A 98 0.02 15.61 -6.95
C LEU A 98 -0.04 16.18 -5.54
N THR A 99 -1.07 16.98 -5.24
CA THR A 99 -1.25 17.46 -3.87
C THR A 99 -1.71 16.31 -2.95
N ARG A 100 -1.43 16.43 -1.65
CA ARG A 100 -1.90 15.47 -0.65
C ARG A 100 -3.42 15.25 -0.72
N VAL A 101 -4.18 16.32 -0.95
CA VAL A 101 -5.65 16.27 -1.08
C VAL A 101 -6.07 15.48 -2.34
N GLN A 102 -5.36 15.64 -3.46
CA GLN A 102 -5.62 14.85 -4.67
C GLN A 102 -5.35 13.36 -4.44
N LYS A 103 -4.21 13.03 -3.82
CA LYS A 103 -3.87 11.64 -3.47
C LYS A 103 -4.95 11.04 -2.56
N GLN A 104 -5.34 11.75 -1.49
CA GLN A 104 -6.37 11.29 -0.55
C GLN A 104 -7.74 11.10 -1.21
N LYS A 105 -8.17 12.04 -2.07
CA LYS A 105 -9.45 11.94 -2.79
C LYS A 105 -9.50 10.75 -3.76
N TRP A 106 -8.35 10.37 -4.34
CA TRP A 106 -8.25 9.17 -5.16
C TRP A 106 -8.35 7.91 -4.29
N LEU A 107 -7.50 7.83 -3.25
CA LEU A 107 -7.43 6.67 -2.37
C LEU A 107 -8.73 6.43 -1.59
N SER A 108 -9.51 7.46 -1.28
CA SER A 108 -10.80 7.31 -0.58
C SER A 108 -11.87 6.56 -1.40
N LYS A 109 -11.64 6.35 -2.70
CA LYS A 109 -12.53 5.58 -3.59
C LYS A 109 -12.10 4.13 -3.73
N VAL A 110 -10.89 3.79 -3.27
CA VAL A 110 -10.36 2.43 -3.32
C VAL A 110 -11.14 1.57 -2.32
N THR A 111 -11.61 0.42 -2.77
CA THR A 111 -12.35 -0.56 -1.97
C THR A 111 -12.07 -1.97 -2.50
N GLY A 112 -12.48 -3.00 -1.75
CA GLY A 112 -12.31 -4.40 -2.15
C GLY A 112 -10.90 -4.94 -1.94
N VAL A 113 -10.08 -4.27 -1.13
CA VAL A 113 -8.74 -4.74 -0.81
C VAL A 113 -8.82 -5.77 0.33
N CYS A 114 -8.08 -6.86 0.19
CA CYS A 114 -7.90 -7.87 1.22
C CYS A 114 -6.53 -7.67 1.87
N LEU A 115 -6.46 -7.82 3.19
CA LEU A 115 -5.21 -7.80 3.95
C LEU A 115 -4.96 -9.15 4.61
N GLY A 116 -3.72 -9.61 4.59
CA GLY A 116 -3.25 -10.71 5.43
C GLY A 116 -2.09 -10.30 6.32
N SER A 117 -2.01 -10.89 7.52
CA SER A 117 -0.87 -10.76 8.44
C SER A 117 -0.31 -12.13 8.82
N ASP A 118 1.02 -12.26 8.90
CA ASP A 118 1.68 -13.52 9.30
C ASP A 118 1.55 -13.86 10.79
N ALA A 119 1.24 -12.86 11.63
CA ALA A 119 0.90 -13.01 13.04
C ALA A 119 -0.26 -12.08 13.43
N PHE A 120 -0.76 -12.23 14.65
CA PHE A 120 -1.87 -11.43 15.16
C PHE A 120 -1.54 -9.92 15.20
N PHE A 121 -2.58 -9.10 15.17
CA PHE A 121 -2.55 -7.67 15.40
C PHE A 121 -2.66 -7.38 16.90
N PRO A 122 -1.69 -6.65 17.48
CA PRO A 122 -1.72 -6.35 18.91
C PRO A 122 -2.78 -5.30 19.26
N PHE A 123 -3.11 -4.40 18.32
CA PHE A 123 -4.04 -3.28 18.53
C PHE A 123 -4.81 -2.92 17.25
N GLY A 124 -5.93 -2.22 17.42
CA GLY A 124 -6.80 -1.74 16.33
C GLY A 124 -6.18 -0.68 15.42
N ASP A 125 -5.01 -0.12 15.74
CA ASP A 125 -4.29 0.84 14.90
C ASP A 125 -3.90 0.28 13.52
N ASN A 126 -3.67 -1.03 13.45
CA ASN A 126 -3.47 -1.76 12.20
C ASN A 126 -4.71 -1.69 11.31
N ILE A 127 -5.90 -1.83 11.90
CA ILE A 127 -7.18 -1.76 11.18
C ILE A 127 -7.45 -0.32 10.73
N GLU A 128 -7.17 0.67 11.59
CA GLU A 128 -7.26 2.10 11.27
C GLU A 128 -6.34 2.50 10.10
N ARG A 129 -5.17 1.87 9.98
CA ARG A 129 -4.29 2.05 8.82
C ARG A 129 -4.82 1.32 7.59
N ALA A 130 -5.25 0.07 7.75
CA ALA A 130 -5.69 -0.79 6.65
C ALA A 130 -6.88 -0.20 5.89
N ARG A 131 -7.90 0.30 6.61
CA ARG A 131 -9.10 0.90 6.00
C ARG A 131 -8.80 2.09 5.09
N ARG A 132 -7.69 2.80 5.33
CA ARG A 132 -7.29 3.98 4.52
C ARG A 132 -6.80 3.58 3.12
N SER A 133 -6.51 2.29 2.92
CA SER A 133 -6.12 1.69 1.64
C SER A 133 -7.23 0.79 1.08
N GLY A 134 -8.49 1.04 1.44
CA GLY A 134 -9.65 0.34 0.88
C GLY A 134 -9.86 -1.09 1.36
N VAL A 135 -9.28 -1.47 2.50
CA VAL A 135 -9.41 -2.83 3.04
C VAL A 135 -10.82 -3.10 3.51
N THR A 136 -11.42 -4.19 3.00
CA THR A 136 -12.76 -4.68 3.35
C THR A 136 -12.74 -6.06 4.00
N ALA A 137 -11.64 -6.81 3.87
CA ALA A 137 -11.46 -8.11 4.50
C ALA A 137 -10.04 -8.31 5.03
N ILE A 138 -9.91 -8.96 6.18
CA ILE A 138 -8.65 -9.21 6.89
C ILE A 138 -8.58 -10.67 7.31
N VAL A 139 -7.40 -11.28 7.11
CA VAL A 139 -7.07 -12.60 7.64
C VAL A 139 -5.82 -12.52 8.51
N GLU A 140 -5.91 -13.06 9.72
CA GLU A 140 -4.79 -13.19 10.63
C GLU A 140 -4.91 -14.45 11.50
N PRO A 141 -3.88 -14.84 12.27
CA PRO A 141 -3.96 -16.06 13.08
C PRO A 141 -4.91 -15.97 14.28
N GLY A 142 -5.14 -14.77 14.82
CA GLY A 142 -5.73 -14.57 16.14
C GLY A 142 -4.75 -14.89 17.29
N GLY A 143 -5.19 -14.68 18.53
CA GLY A 143 -4.41 -14.98 19.74
C GLY A 143 -3.79 -13.78 20.44
N SER A 144 -4.22 -12.55 20.12
CA SER A 144 -3.86 -11.38 20.93
C SER A 144 -4.71 -11.36 22.20
N ILE A 145 -4.11 -10.94 23.32
CA ILE A 145 -4.86 -10.61 24.55
C ILE A 145 -5.92 -9.52 24.27
N ARG A 146 -5.73 -8.74 23.20
CA ARG A 146 -6.60 -7.64 22.77
C ARG A 146 -7.41 -7.95 21.51
N ASP A 147 -7.62 -9.22 21.16
CA ASP A 147 -8.38 -9.60 19.96
C ASP A 147 -9.75 -8.91 19.90
N GLN A 148 -10.46 -8.80 21.03
CA GLN A 148 -11.76 -8.12 21.06
C GLN A 148 -11.68 -6.65 20.62
N GLN A 149 -10.63 -5.92 21.02
CA GLN A 149 -10.42 -4.53 20.59
C GLN A 149 -10.22 -4.44 19.06
N VAL A 150 -9.49 -5.40 18.49
CA VAL A 150 -9.22 -5.46 17.05
C VAL A 150 -10.52 -5.80 16.30
N ILE A 151 -11.28 -6.79 16.78
CA ILE A 151 -12.58 -7.19 16.25
C ILE A 151 -13.56 -6.01 16.28
N ASP A 152 -13.66 -5.30 17.40
CA ASP A 152 -14.54 -4.13 17.55
C ASP A 152 -14.16 -3.03 16.56
N THR A 153 -12.86 -2.84 16.32
CA THR A 153 -12.37 -1.89 15.32
C THR A 153 -12.76 -2.32 13.90
N CYS A 154 -12.68 -3.61 13.57
CA CYS A 154 -13.18 -4.15 12.30
C CYS A 154 -14.70 -3.94 12.15
N ASN A 155 -15.48 -4.28 13.18
CA ASN A 155 -16.94 -4.14 13.18
C ASN A 155 -17.37 -2.67 13.00
N LYS A 156 -16.70 -1.73 13.67
CA LYS A 156 -16.90 -0.28 13.51
C LYS A 156 -16.83 0.16 12.04
N TYR A 157 -15.96 -0.46 11.25
CA TYR A 157 -15.72 -0.14 9.85
C TYR A 157 -16.33 -1.14 8.87
N ARG A 158 -17.12 -2.11 9.35
CA ARG A 158 -17.69 -3.20 8.55
C ARG A 158 -16.64 -3.98 7.74
N ILE A 159 -15.46 -4.16 8.33
CA ILE A 159 -14.39 -4.97 7.77
C ILE A 159 -14.58 -6.41 8.23
N VAL A 160 -14.66 -7.35 7.30
CA VAL A 160 -14.71 -8.77 7.63
C VAL A 160 -13.35 -9.21 8.17
N MET A 161 -13.35 -9.91 9.30
CA MET A 161 -12.13 -10.48 9.89
C MET A 161 -12.28 -11.99 10.05
N ALA A 162 -11.27 -12.74 9.62
CA ALA A 162 -11.20 -14.18 9.80
C ALA A 162 -9.93 -14.57 10.55
N PHE A 163 -10.09 -15.33 11.62
CA PHE A 163 -8.99 -15.96 12.34
C PHE A 163 -8.69 -17.33 11.73
N CYS A 164 -7.46 -17.52 11.25
CA CYS A 164 -7.05 -18.77 10.60
C CYS A 164 -6.34 -19.75 11.54
N GLY A 165 -5.97 -19.34 12.76
CA GLY A 165 -5.24 -20.17 13.72
C GLY A 165 -3.82 -20.57 13.30
N LEU A 166 -3.30 -19.99 12.20
CA LEU A 166 -2.04 -20.41 11.57
C LEU A 166 -1.06 -19.23 11.47
N ARG A 167 -0.02 -19.23 12.31
CA ARG A 167 1.09 -18.27 12.22
C ARG A 167 2.02 -18.64 11.06
N LEU A 168 2.48 -17.65 10.32
CA LEU A 168 3.24 -17.82 9.07
C LEU A 168 4.65 -17.20 9.14
N PHE A 169 5.37 -17.37 10.24
CA PHE A 169 6.73 -16.83 10.32
C PHE A 169 7.68 -17.51 9.33
N HIS A 170 8.54 -16.70 8.73
CA HIS A 170 9.58 -17.12 7.79
C HIS A 170 10.86 -16.30 8.04
N HIS A 171 11.99 -16.98 8.18
CA HIS A 171 13.32 -16.42 8.43
C HIS A 171 14.30 -17.03 7.43
#